data_AF-A0A813DU47-F1
#
_entry.id   AF-A0A813DU47-F1
#
_cell.length_a   1.000
_cell.length_b   1.000
_cell.length_c   1.000
_cell.angle_alpha   90.00
_cell.angle_beta   90.00
_cell.angle_gamma   90.00
#
_symmetry.space_group_name_H-M   'P 1'
#
loop_
_entity.id
_entity.type
_entity.pdbx_description
1 polymer ?
#
loop_
_entity_poly.entity_id
_entity_poly.type
_entity_poly.pdbx_seq_one_letter_code
_entity_poly.pdbx_strand_id
1 'polypeptide(L)'
;MVHFYDSAKNLAELAQHTLNSALCVARLAQSLQILPLSRQLTNLAGNLWNSSLQNKRAERNEMLLLHEFHKKKFVLPDKENNFAKKRQQRDSAGLDDADEPDQGTTGPRRGKAQYSGGLVLEPKAGLYDDFVIMLDFNSLYPSIIQEHNICFTTVERPNENDIAKIANEAELLAQTQLPDGTTEEGTLPQVLRRLVESRKTVKMAMKSERDPKKLQMLEIRQKAIKLTANSMYGCLGFSNSRFYAKPLAALITAKGREALQTTIAAPGLVVFSSLLIAVCCCYCYCCCC
;
A
#
# COMPACT_ATOMS: atom_id res chain seq x y z
N MET A 1 -5.98 -38.18 26.57
CA MET A 1 -6.04 -38.25 25.09
C MET A 1 -7.50 -38.26 24.69
N VAL A 2 -7.90 -37.52 23.65
CA VAL A 2 -9.30 -37.55 23.21
C VAL A 2 -9.50 -38.77 22.31
N HIS A 3 -10.35 -39.68 22.75
CA HIS A 3 -10.58 -41.01 22.16
C HIS A 3 -11.64 -40.93 21.05
N PHE A 4 -11.29 -40.35 19.90
CA PHE A 4 -12.23 -40.11 18.80
C PHE A 4 -12.60 -41.37 18.00
N TYR A 5 -11.79 -42.43 18.07
CA TYR A 5 -11.95 -43.65 17.26
C TYR A 5 -12.56 -44.84 18.04
N ASP A 6 -12.83 -44.65 19.32
CA ASP A 6 -13.26 -45.73 20.22
C ASP A 6 -14.75 -46.09 20.05
N SER A 7 -15.56 -45.17 19.48
CA SER A 7 -16.96 -45.43 19.19
C SER A 7 -17.44 -44.70 17.94
N ALA A 8 -18.45 -45.26 17.27
CA ALA A 8 -19.09 -44.62 16.12
C ALA A 8 -19.68 -43.24 16.47
N LYS A 9 -20.13 -43.04 17.73
CA LYS A 9 -20.63 -41.75 18.22
C LYS A 9 -19.54 -40.69 18.25
N ASN A 10 -18.37 -41.00 18.82
CA ASN A 10 -17.25 -40.06 18.91
C ASN A 10 -16.72 -39.71 17.51
N LEU A 11 -16.72 -40.68 16.59
CA LEU A 11 -16.34 -40.44 15.20
C LEU A 11 -17.35 -39.53 14.47
N ALA A 12 -18.65 -39.70 14.71
CA ALA A 12 -19.69 -38.83 14.16
C ALA A 12 -19.60 -37.40 14.72
N GLU A 13 -19.29 -37.24 16.02
CA GLU A 13 -19.04 -35.92 16.63
C GLU A 13 -17.82 -35.23 16.00
N LEU A 14 -16.74 -35.96 15.74
CA LEU A 14 -15.57 -35.44 15.02
C LEU A 14 -15.92 -35.01 13.59
N ALA A 15 -16.69 -35.83 12.86
CA ALA A 15 -17.16 -35.47 11.51
C ALA A 15 -18.05 -34.21 11.53
N GLN A 16 -18.94 -34.09 12.51
CA GLN A 16 -19.76 -32.89 12.68
C GLN A 16 -18.91 -31.65 13.01
N HIS A 17 -17.89 -31.78 13.86
CA HIS A 17 -16.99 -30.69 14.19
C HIS A 17 -16.19 -30.21 12.98
N THR A 18 -15.67 -31.13 12.15
CA THR A 18 -14.95 -30.79 10.92
C THR A 18 -15.87 -30.12 9.89
N LEU A 19 -17.11 -30.62 9.73
CA LEU A 19 -18.11 -30.00 8.87
C LEU A 19 -18.46 -28.57 9.35
N ASN A 20 -18.72 -28.40 10.65
CA ASN A 20 -19.00 -27.09 11.23
C ASN A 20 -17.83 -26.12 11.01
N SER A 21 -16.59 -26.59 11.17
CA SER A 21 -15.39 -25.79 10.91
C SER A 21 -15.32 -25.33 9.44
N ALA A 22 -15.56 -26.23 8.49
CA ALA A 22 -15.60 -25.90 7.07
C ALA A 22 -16.72 -24.88 6.74
N LEU A 23 -17.91 -25.06 7.31
CA LEU A 23 -19.03 -24.13 7.14
C LEU A 23 -18.73 -22.75 7.75
N CYS A 24 -18.08 -22.69 8.90
CA CYS A 24 -17.65 -21.43 9.52
C CYS A 24 -16.67 -20.67 8.61
N VAL A 25 -15.67 -21.37 8.05
CA VAL A 25 -14.71 -20.76 7.10
C VAL A 25 -15.44 -20.23 5.85
N ALA A 26 -16.36 -21.00 5.28
CA ALA A 26 -17.14 -20.57 4.12
C ALA A 26 -18.02 -19.34 4.41
N ARG A 27 -18.72 -19.32 5.56
CA ARG A 27 -19.55 -18.19 5.99
C ARG A 27 -18.71 -16.94 6.26
N LEU A 28 -17.54 -17.09 6.86
CA LEU A 28 -16.60 -15.99 7.07
C LEU A 28 -16.09 -15.43 5.74
N ALA A 29 -15.72 -16.29 4.79
CA ALA A 29 -15.28 -15.84 3.47
C ALA A 29 -16.36 -15.07 2.71
N GLN A 30 -17.63 -15.48 2.87
CA GLN A 30 -18.78 -14.80 2.30
C GLN A 30 -19.07 -13.46 2.99
N SER A 31 -19.03 -13.41 4.33
CA SER A 31 -19.31 -12.18 5.09
C SER A 31 -18.25 -11.10 4.85
N LEU A 32 -16.99 -11.51 4.70
CA LEU A 32 -15.87 -10.64 4.33
C LEU A 32 -15.82 -10.32 2.82
N GLN A 33 -16.68 -10.94 2.02
CA GLN A 33 -16.76 -10.74 0.57
C GLN A 33 -15.41 -10.95 -0.15
N ILE A 34 -14.66 -11.97 0.26
CA ILE A 34 -13.29 -12.22 -0.24
C ILE A 34 -13.27 -12.40 -1.76
N LEU A 35 -14.20 -13.20 -2.31
CA LEU A 35 -14.23 -13.50 -3.75
C LEU A 35 -14.62 -12.27 -4.60
N PRO A 36 -15.73 -11.54 -4.32
CA PRO A 36 -16.04 -10.33 -5.08
C PRO A 36 -14.95 -9.25 -5.00
N LEU A 37 -14.38 -9.03 -3.81
CA LEU A 37 -13.35 -8.00 -3.62
C LEU A 37 -12.06 -8.36 -4.35
N SER A 38 -11.56 -9.58 -4.18
CA SER A 38 -10.34 -10.04 -4.85
C SER A 38 -10.50 -10.02 -6.38
N ARG A 39 -11.68 -10.34 -6.92
CA ARG A 39 -11.96 -10.22 -8.35
C ARG A 39 -11.89 -8.77 -8.81
N GLN A 40 -12.48 -7.82 -8.08
CA GLN A 40 -12.41 -6.39 -8.43
C GLN A 40 -10.97 -5.87 -8.37
N LEU A 41 -10.20 -6.24 -7.34
CA LEU A 41 -8.78 -5.89 -7.23
C LEU A 41 -7.98 -6.45 -8.41
N THR A 42 -8.26 -7.68 -8.82
CA THR A 42 -7.61 -8.33 -9.97
C THR A 42 -7.93 -7.63 -11.28
N ASN A 43 -9.20 -7.28 -11.51
CA ASN A 43 -9.62 -6.55 -12.71
C ASN A 43 -9.00 -5.15 -12.79
N LEU A 44 -8.83 -4.48 -11.65
CA LEU A 44 -8.17 -3.16 -11.60
C LEU A 44 -6.67 -3.26 -11.87
N ALA A 45 -6.00 -4.27 -11.31
CA ALA A 45 -4.56 -4.44 -11.42
C ALA A 45 -4.10 -5.13 -12.71
N GLY A 46 -4.94 -5.97 -13.30
CA GLY A 46 -4.58 -6.80 -14.45
C GLY A 46 -3.60 -7.93 -14.10
N ASN A 47 -3.60 -8.43 -12.86
CA ASN A 47 -2.78 -9.56 -12.40
C ASN A 47 -3.57 -10.88 -12.41
N LEU A 48 -2.93 -11.98 -11.99
CA LEU A 48 -3.62 -13.27 -11.82
C LEU A 48 -4.46 -13.27 -10.53
N TRP A 49 -5.66 -13.87 -10.58
CA TRP A 49 -6.59 -13.84 -9.45
C TRP A 49 -6.08 -14.60 -8.22
N ASN A 50 -5.31 -15.67 -8.41
CA ASN A 50 -4.67 -16.42 -7.31
C ASN A 50 -3.74 -15.52 -6.46
N SER A 51 -2.96 -14.63 -7.09
CA SER A 51 -2.10 -13.68 -6.38
C SER A 51 -2.91 -12.66 -5.57
N SER A 52 -4.07 -12.25 -6.09
CA SER A 52 -5.00 -11.38 -5.37
C SER A 52 -5.67 -12.08 -4.18
N LEU A 53 -5.99 -13.37 -4.29
CA LEU A 53 -6.51 -14.20 -3.18
C LEU A 53 -5.45 -14.41 -2.08
N GLN A 54 -4.17 -14.50 -2.45
CA GLN A 54 -3.03 -14.52 -1.51
C GLN A 54 -2.68 -13.14 -0.94
N ASN A 55 -3.47 -12.11 -1.23
CA ASN A 55 -3.28 -10.74 -0.79
C ASN A 55 -1.89 -10.13 -1.14
N LYS A 56 -1.29 -10.50 -2.27
CA LYS A 56 -0.01 -9.95 -2.72
C LYS A 56 -0.15 -8.52 -3.24
N ARG A 57 -0.17 -7.55 -2.33
CA ARG A 57 -0.47 -6.13 -2.63
C ARG A 57 0.54 -5.51 -3.59
N ALA A 58 1.84 -5.75 -3.37
CA ALA A 58 2.91 -5.22 -4.21
C ALA A 58 2.80 -5.71 -5.66
N GLU A 59 2.49 -7.00 -5.85
CA GLU A 59 2.33 -7.61 -7.18
C GLU A 59 1.18 -6.99 -7.96
N ARG A 60 0.07 -6.63 -7.29
CA ARG A 60 -1.07 -5.94 -7.94
C ARG A 60 -0.67 -4.58 -8.48
N ASN A 61 0.01 -3.77 -7.68
CA ASN A 61 0.44 -2.44 -8.12
C ASN A 61 1.56 -2.53 -9.17
N GLU A 62 2.47 -3.50 -9.04
CA GLU A 62 3.47 -3.79 -10.07
C GLU A 62 2.79 -4.08 -11.41
N MET A 63 1.85 -5.02 -11.46
CA MET A 63 1.14 -5.36 -12.70
C MET A 63 0.37 -4.18 -13.29
N LEU A 64 -0.29 -3.38 -12.45
CA LEU A 64 -0.98 -2.19 -12.89
C LEU A 64 -0.02 -1.21 -13.58
N LEU A 65 1.14 -0.94 -12.97
CA LEU A 65 2.14 -0.06 -13.55
C LEU A 65 2.75 -0.66 -14.83
N LEU A 66 3.03 -1.97 -14.86
CA LEU A 66 3.52 -2.64 -16.08
C LEU A 66 2.56 -2.44 -17.25
N HIS A 67 1.26 -2.64 -17.05
CA HIS A 67 0.25 -2.44 -18.09
C HIS A 67 0.24 -1.00 -18.61
N GLU A 68 0.33 -0.03 -17.69
CA GLU A 68 0.26 1.39 -18.01
C GLU A 68 1.51 1.91 -18.73
N PHE A 69 2.70 1.51 -18.29
CA PHE A 69 3.96 1.84 -18.94
C PHE A 69 4.13 1.11 -20.28
N HIS A 70 3.69 -0.15 -20.37
CA HIS A 70 3.71 -0.91 -21.61
C HIS A 70 2.79 -0.29 -22.67
N LYS A 71 1.58 0.15 -22.28
CA LYS A 71 0.63 0.85 -23.16
C LYS A 71 1.25 2.11 -23.77
N LYS A 72 2.09 2.80 -23.00
CA LYS A 72 2.82 4.01 -23.42
C LYS A 72 4.19 3.75 -24.07
N LYS A 73 4.52 2.48 -24.37
CA LYS A 73 5.78 2.08 -25.04
C LYS A 73 7.06 2.41 -24.28
N PHE A 74 7.00 2.45 -22.94
CA PHE A 74 8.20 2.53 -22.11
C PHE A 74 8.90 1.18 -22.03
N VAL A 75 10.24 1.22 -21.89
CA VAL A 75 11.02 0.07 -21.45
C VAL A 75 10.73 -0.15 -19.97
N LEU A 76 10.42 -1.40 -19.61
CA LEU A 76 10.05 -1.77 -18.24
C LEU A 76 11.30 -2.23 -17.48
N PRO A 77 11.43 -1.91 -16.18
CA PRO A 77 12.52 -2.42 -15.36
C PRO A 77 12.49 -3.94 -15.33
N ASP A 78 13.62 -4.63 -15.29
CA ASP A 78 13.62 -6.10 -15.17
C ASP A 78 13.23 -6.54 -13.75
N LYS A 79 12.79 -7.80 -13.63
CA LYS A 79 12.47 -8.36 -12.32
C LYS A 79 13.77 -8.76 -11.63
N GLU A 80 14.13 -8.04 -10.58
CA GLU A 80 15.31 -8.37 -9.80
C GLU A 80 15.15 -9.72 -9.09
N ASN A 81 16.04 -10.67 -9.39
CA ASN A 81 16.15 -11.90 -8.61
C ASN A 81 16.95 -11.61 -7.34
N ASN A 82 16.25 -11.49 -6.20
CA ASN A 82 16.89 -11.30 -4.90
C ASN A 82 17.96 -12.38 -4.58
N PHE A 83 17.84 -13.58 -5.15
CA PHE A 83 18.88 -14.61 -5.08
C PHE A 83 20.17 -14.21 -5.82
N ALA A 84 20.06 -13.58 -7.00
CA ALA A 84 21.22 -13.10 -7.76
C ALA A 84 21.87 -11.89 -7.09
N LYS A 85 21.08 -10.96 -6.55
CA LYS A 85 21.60 -9.80 -5.78
C LYS A 85 22.33 -10.25 -4.51
N LYS A 86 21.77 -11.20 -3.76
CA LYS A 86 22.39 -11.79 -2.56
C LYS A 86 23.62 -12.66 -2.89
N ARG A 87 23.74 -13.17 -4.13
CA ARG A 87 24.92 -13.89 -4.62
C ARG A 87 26.02 -12.90 -5.01
N GLN A 88 25.72 -11.90 -5.84
CA GLN A 88 26.66 -10.84 -6.21
C GLN A 88 27.20 -10.07 -5.00
N GLN A 89 26.36 -9.78 -4.00
CA GLN A 89 26.80 -9.07 -2.79
C GLN A 89 27.73 -9.93 -1.91
N ARG A 90 27.59 -11.27 -1.95
CA ARG A 90 28.50 -12.22 -1.31
C ARG A 90 29.81 -12.36 -2.09
N ASP A 91 29.73 -12.44 -3.42
CA ASP A 91 30.90 -12.52 -4.30
C ASP A 91 31.77 -11.25 -4.22
N SER A 92 31.17 -10.06 -4.07
CA SER A 92 31.89 -8.80 -3.88
C SER A 92 32.47 -8.59 -2.46
N ALA A 93 32.08 -9.42 -1.50
CA ALA A 93 32.55 -9.34 -0.10
C ALA A 93 33.67 -10.34 0.24
N GLY A 94 34.10 -11.17 -0.73
CA GLY A 94 35.23 -12.10 -0.55
C GLY A 94 35.01 -13.16 0.52
N LEU A 95 33.77 -13.59 0.74
CA LEU A 95 33.43 -14.64 1.69
C LEU A 95 33.37 -15.99 0.96
N ASP A 96 34.40 -16.82 1.15
CA ASP A 96 34.48 -18.16 0.57
C ASP A 96 33.40 -19.11 1.12
N ASP A 97 33.01 -20.07 0.28
CA ASP A 97 32.05 -21.14 0.54
C ASP A 97 32.48 -22.00 1.75
N ALA A 98 31.99 -21.64 2.94
CA ALA A 98 31.92 -22.55 4.07
C ALA A 98 30.46 -22.68 4.52
N ASP A 99 29.94 -23.90 4.42
CA ASP A 99 28.62 -24.33 4.91
C ASP A 99 28.40 -23.91 6.37
N GLU A 100 27.66 -22.83 6.58
CA GLU A 100 27.04 -22.52 7.87
C GLU A 100 25.60 -23.05 7.87
N PRO A 101 25.23 -23.91 8.83
CA PRO A 101 23.92 -24.54 8.84
C PRO A 101 22.82 -23.51 9.12
N ASP A 102 21.68 -23.72 8.44
CA ASP A 102 20.42 -23.01 8.59
C ASP A 102 19.94 -23.03 10.06
N GLN A 103 20.40 -22.08 10.87
CA GLN A 103 19.77 -21.77 12.14
C GLN A 103 18.49 -20.99 11.87
N GLY A 104 17.40 -21.76 11.76
CA GLY A 104 16.05 -21.27 11.93
C GLY A 104 15.90 -20.46 13.22
N THR A 105 14.87 -19.61 13.21
CA THR A 105 14.39 -18.73 14.30
C THR A 105 14.93 -17.30 14.33
N THR A 106 14.56 -16.48 13.34
CA THR A 106 13.95 -15.18 13.64
C THR A 106 12.93 -14.84 12.54
N GLY A 107 11.68 -14.55 12.92
CA GLY A 107 10.70 -13.99 11.98
C GLY A 107 11.26 -12.72 11.33
N PRO A 108 10.73 -12.29 10.16
CA PRO A 108 11.31 -11.20 9.37
C PRO A 108 11.45 -9.94 10.23
N ARG A 109 12.68 -9.62 10.66
CA ARG A 109 12.99 -8.36 11.33
C ARG A 109 12.66 -7.25 10.34
N ARG A 110 11.65 -6.44 10.67
CA ARG A 110 11.33 -5.23 9.91
C ARG A 110 12.58 -4.38 9.81
N GLY A 111 13.07 -4.17 8.59
CA GLY A 111 14.19 -3.27 8.32
C GLY A 111 13.89 -1.87 8.85
N LYS A 112 14.93 -1.14 9.25
CA LYS A 112 14.82 0.27 9.64
C LYS A 112 14.15 1.07 8.52
N ALA A 113 13.33 2.05 8.89
CA ALA A 113 12.71 2.96 7.93
C ALA A 113 13.80 3.67 7.10
N GLN A 114 13.68 3.61 5.78
CA GLN A 114 14.71 4.13 4.87
C GLN A 114 14.56 5.62 4.58
N TYR A 115 13.41 6.21 4.91
CA TYR A 115 13.07 7.62 4.74
C TYR A 115 12.02 8.01 5.80
N SER A 116 11.87 9.31 6.06
CA SER A 116 10.90 9.82 7.03
C SER A 116 9.47 9.64 6.54
N GLY A 117 8.63 9.11 7.43
CA GLY A 117 7.21 8.93 7.17
C GLY A 117 6.41 10.21 7.36
N GLY A 118 5.18 10.03 7.80
CA GLY A 118 4.29 11.13 8.15
C GLY A 118 4.70 11.91 9.39
N LEU A 119 4.30 13.18 9.44
CA LEU A 119 4.34 13.99 10.66
C LEU A 119 3.18 13.63 11.58
N VAL A 120 3.50 13.38 12.85
CA VAL A 120 2.53 13.21 13.93
C VAL A 120 2.73 14.39 14.88
N LEU A 121 1.66 15.11 15.17
CA LEU A 121 1.70 16.20 16.13
C LEU A 121 1.66 15.64 17.55
N GLU A 122 2.28 16.34 18.49
CA GLU A 122 2.14 15.98 19.89
C GLU A 122 0.69 16.24 20.34
N PRO A 123 -0.02 15.21 20.83
CA PRO A 123 -1.40 15.38 21.27
C PRO A 123 -1.45 16.22 22.55
N LYS A 124 -2.46 17.09 22.65
CA LYS A 124 -2.80 17.72 23.93
C LYS A 124 -3.68 16.74 24.69
N ALA A 125 -3.09 16.03 25.66
CA ALA A 125 -3.84 15.07 26.46
C ALA A 125 -4.80 15.81 27.39
N GLY A 126 -6.07 15.40 27.39
CA GLY A 126 -7.09 15.99 28.24
C GLY A 126 -8.47 15.43 27.93
N LEU A 127 -9.41 15.66 28.84
CA LEU A 127 -10.84 15.55 28.57
C LEU A 127 -11.31 16.88 27.99
N TYR A 128 -12.06 16.83 26.89
CA TYR A 128 -12.60 18.01 26.23
C TYR A 128 -14.11 18.04 26.38
N ASP A 129 -14.63 19.06 27.06
CA ASP A 129 -16.07 19.29 27.20
C ASP A 129 -16.65 20.09 26.01
N ASP A 130 -15.79 20.78 25.26
CA ASP A 130 -16.14 21.53 24.05
C ASP A 130 -16.15 20.67 22.79
N PHE A 131 -16.81 21.15 21.73
CA PHE A 131 -16.84 20.47 20.44
C PHE A 131 -15.46 20.41 19.78
N VAL A 132 -15.02 19.19 19.45
CA VAL A 132 -13.79 18.94 18.70
C VAL A 132 -14.12 18.71 17.22
N ILE A 133 -13.55 19.56 16.35
CA ILE A 133 -13.70 19.43 14.90
C ILE A 133 -12.50 18.66 14.33
N MET A 134 -12.77 17.59 13.60
CA MET A 134 -11.75 16.81 12.90
C MET A 134 -11.74 17.15 11.41
N LEU A 135 -10.62 17.70 10.94
CA LEU A 135 -10.37 17.97 9.52
C LEU A 135 -9.35 16.96 9.01
N ASP A 136 -9.58 16.40 7.81
CA ASP A 136 -8.71 15.42 7.18
C ASP A 136 -8.59 15.68 5.67
N PHE A 137 -7.43 15.38 5.10
CA PHE A 137 -7.22 15.43 3.67
C PHE A 137 -7.77 14.16 3.02
N ASN A 138 -8.68 14.34 2.06
CA ASN A 138 -9.15 13.22 1.24
C ASN A 138 -8.01 12.66 0.39
N SER A 139 -7.50 11.49 0.76
CA SER A 139 -6.45 10.79 0.00
C SER A 139 -5.20 11.65 -0.22
N LEU A 140 -4.57 12.11 0.87
CA LEU A 140 -3.41 13.00 0.87
C LEU A 140 -2.32 12.62 -0.17
N TYR A 141 -1.76 11.41 -0.10
CA TYR A 141 -0.65 11.03 -0.99
C TYR A 141 -1.04 10.93 -2.48
N PRO A 142 -2.16 10.28 -2.86
CA PRO A 142 -2.64 10.38 -4.24
C PRO A 142 -2.83 11.82 -4.75
N SER A 143 -3.31 12.73 -3.90
CA SER A 143 -3.50 14.13 -4.26
C SER A 143 -2.15 14.86 -4.44
N ILE A 144 -1.18 14.65 -3.56
CA ILE A 144 0.18 15.19 -3.68
C ILE A 144 0.86 14.73 -4.97
N ILE A 145 0.72 13.44 -5.31
CA ILE A 145 1.30 12.90 -6.54
C ILE A 145 0.72 13.61 -7.78
N GLN A 146 -0.59 13.88 -7.78
CA GLN A 146 -1.26 14.57 -8.88
C GLN A 146 -0.91 16.05 -8.93
N GLU A 147 -0.93 16.74 -7.80
CA GLU A 147 -0.70 18.19 -7.68
C GLU A 147 0.72 18.57 -8.13
N HIS A 148 1.72 17.81 -7.70
CA HIS A 148 3.13 18.09 -8.01
C HIS A 148 3.66 17.27 -9.20
N ASN A 149 2.77 16.63 -9.97
CA ASN A 149 3.11 15.80 -11.12
C ASN A 149 4.25 14.79 -10.82
N ILE A 150 4.20 14.10 -9.67
CA ILE A 150 5.28 13.20 -9.23
C ILE A 150 5.21 11.88 -10.00
N CYS A 151 6.20 11.59 -10.84
CA CYS A 151 6.28 10.36 -11.61
C CYS A 151 7.73 9.96 -11.87
N PHE A 152 7.94 8.69 -12.20
CA PHE A 152 9.22 8.16 -12.70
C PHE A 152 9.74 8.92 -13.94
N THR A 153 8.84 9.53 -14.70
CA THR A 153 9.11 10.19 -16.00
C THR A 153 9.25 11.70 -15.90
N THR A 154 8.92 12.30 -14.75
CA THR A 154 8.83 13.76 -14.59
C THR A 154 9.77 14.29 -13.51
N VAL A 155 10.04 13.51 -12.46
CA VAL A 155 10.94 13.90 -11.37
C VAL A 155 12.36 13.46 -11.69
N GLU A 156 13.25 14.44 -11.77
CA GLU A 156 14.69 14.23 -11.84
C GLU A 156 15.21 13.76 -10.48
N ARG A 157 16.06 12.74 -10.48
CA ARG A 157 16.50 12.04 -9.27
C ARG A 157 17.88 11.42 -9.45
N PRO A 158 18.62 11.15 -8.35
CA PRO A 158 19.90 10.48 -8.41
C PRO A 158 19.77 9.05 -8.95
N ASN A 159 20.84 8.56 -9.57
CA ASN A 159 20.94 7.16 -9.99
C ASN A 159 20.98 6.23 -8.77
N GLU A 160 20.61 4.97 -8.96
CA GLU A 160 20.55 3.98 -7.87
C GLU A 160 21.88 3.83 -7.10
N ASN A 161 23.01 3.87 -7.81
CA ASN A 161 24.35 3.81 -7.22
C ASN A 161 24.67 5.02 -6.32
N ASP A 162 24.10 6.18 -6.62
CA ASP A 162 24.32 7.41 -5.86
C ASP A 162 23.37 7.49 -4.66
N ILE A 163 22.13 6.98 -4.81
CA ILE A 163 21.18 6.84 -3.69
C ILE A 163 21.78 6.03 -2.54
N ALA A 164 22.59 5.00 -2.85
CA ALA A 164 23.25 4.18 -1.83
C ALA A 164 24.33 4.94 -1.03
N LYS A 165 24.88 6.02 -1.59
CA LYS A 165 25.93 6.84 -0.95
C LYS A 165 25.35 8.00 -0.13
N ILE A 166 24.11 8.39 -0.38
CA ILE A 166 23.46 9.51 0.30
C ILE A 166 23.16 9.11 1.76
N ALA A 167 23.77 9.85 2.69
CA ALA A 167 23.72 9.54 4.12
C ALA A 167 22.43 10.02 4.80
N ASN A 168 21.82 11.10 4.30
CA ASN A 168 20.67 11.75 4.93
C ASN A 168 19.55 12.07 3.93
N GLU A 169 18.32 12.21 4.44
CA GLU A 169 17.14 12.49 3.61
C GLU A 169 17.17 13.90 3.01
N ALA A 170 17.75 14.89 3.70
CA ALA A 170 17.80 16.27 3.21
C ALA A 170 18.60 16.37 1.90
N GLU A 171 19.73 15.67 1.83
CA GLU A 171 20.56 15.56 0.63
C GLU A 171 19.82 14.82 -0.48
N LEU A 172 19.11 13.74 -0.16
CA LEU A 172 18.28 13.02 -1.14
C LEU A 172 17.21 13.93 -1.75
N LEU A 173 16.51 14.69 -0.91
CA LEU A 173 15.47 15.62 -1.36
C LEU A 173 16.06 16.80 -2.13
N ALA A 174 17.24 17.31 -1.76
CA ALA A 174 17.92 18.37 -2.49
C ALA A 174 18.30 17.95 -3.91
N GLN A 175 18.62 16.67 -4.11
CA GLN A 175 18.92 16.09 -5.42
C GLN A 175 17.68 15.53 -6.15
N THR A 176 16.48 15.64 -5.56
CA THR A 176 15.22 15.19 -6.17
C THR A 176 14.37 16.39 -6.53
N GLN A 177 14.36 16.77 -7.80
CA GLN A 177 13.74 18.01 -8.25
C GLN A 177 12.35 17.75 -8.84
N LEU A 178 11.39 18.57 -8.41
CA LEU A 178 10.04 18.54 -8.97
C LEU A 178 10.05 19.06 -10.41
N PRO A 179 9.17 18.54 -11.29
CA PRO A 179 9.06 19.03 -12.65
C PRO A 179 8.59 20.48 -12.68
N ASP A 180 9.04 21.21 -13.71
CA ASP A 180 8.50 22.53 -14.03
C ASP A 180 7.03 22.41 -14.48
N GLY A 181 6.24 23.46 -14.23
CA GLY A 181 4.80 23.51 -14.54
C GLY A 181 4.43 23.39 -16.03
N THR A 182 5.42 23.33 -16.93
CA THR A 182 5.27 23.10 -18.37
C THR A 182 5.37 21.62 -18.77
N THR A 183 5.81 20.76 -17.85
CA THR A 183 6.01 19.33 -18.12
C THR A 183 4.68 18.63 -18.29
N GLU A 184 4.57 17.78 -19.33
CA GLU A 184 3.39 16.94 -19.50
C GLU A 184 3.14 16.04 -18.29
N GLU A 185 1.87 15.71 -18.05
CA GLU A 185 1.51 14.90 -16.91
C GLU A 185 2.10 13.48 -17.01
N GLY A 186 2.79 13.04 -15.97
CA GLY A 186 3.38 11.72 -15.88
C GLY A 186 2.35 10.58 -15.84
N THR A 187 2.82 9.36 -16.11
CA THR A 187 1.97 8.15 -16.08
C THR A 187 1.36 7.88 -14.71
N LEU A 188 2.11 8.06 -13.63
CA LEU A 188 1.65 7.76 -12.28
C LEU A 188 0.49 8.69 -11.83
N PRO A 189 0.58 10.03 -11.97
CA PRO A 189 -0.54 10.95 -11.77
C PRO A 189 -1.79 10.59 -12.59
N GLN A 190 -1.62 10.28 -13.88
CA GLN A 190 -2.75 9.91 -14.76
C GLN A 190 -3.46 8.62 -14.31
N VAL A 191 -2.72 7.63 -13.81
CA VAL A 191 -3.31 6.39 -13.25
C VAL A 191 -4.11 6.70 -12.00
N LEU A 192 -3.55 7.48 -11.08
CA LEU A 192 -4.22 7.86 -9.84
C LEU A 192 -5.47 8.72 -10.10
N ARG A 193 -5.41 9.68 -11.04
CA ARG A 193 -6.57 10.47 -11.43
C ARG A 193 -7.71 9.60 -11.94
N ARG A 194 -7.41 8.67 -12.86
CA ARG A 194 -8.41 7.71 -13.37
C ARG A 194 -9.03 6.87 -12.26
N LEU A 195 -8.24 6.41 -11.29
CA LEU A 195 -8.76 5.67 -10.13
C LEU A 195 -9.67 6.57 -9.27
N VAL A 196 -9.25 7.79 -8.94
CA VAL A 196 -10.03 8.73 -8.12
C VAL A 196 -11.35 9.12 -8.80
N GLU A 197 -11.33 9.44 -10.09
CA GLU A 197 -12.52 9.76 -10.89
C GLU A 197 -13.48 8.57 -11.03
N SER A 198 -12.93 7.38 -11.30
CA SER A 198 -13.71 6.13 -11.33
C SER A 198 -14.39 5.89 -9.98
N ARG A 199 -13.68 6.12 -8.87
CA ARG A 199 -14.26 6.01 -7.53
C ARG A 199 -15.37 7.04 -7.30
N LYS A 200 -15.19 8.29 -7.74
CA LYS A 200 -16.22 9.34 -7.64
C LYS A 200 -17.48 8.93 -8.40
N THR A 201 -17.34 8.40 -9.61
CA THR A 201 -18.45 7.89 -10.43
C THR A 201 -19.20 6.76 -9.72
N VAL A 202 -18.48 5.79 -9.16
CA VAL A 202 -19.10 4.69 -8.38
C VAL A 202 -19.84 5.24 -7.16
N LYS A 203 -19.26 6.18 -6.41
CA LYS A 203 -19.93 6.81 -5.25
C LYS A 203 -21.17 7.62 -5.65
N MET A 204 -21.18 8.24 -6.83
CA MET A 204 -22.39 8.90 -7.33
C MET A 204 -23.49 7.90 -7.66
N ALA A 205 -23.15 6.79 -8.33
CA ALA A 205 -24.10 5.71 -8.63
C ALA A 205 -24.69 5.09 -7.34
N MET A 206 -23.89 4.97 -6.27
CA MET A 206 -24.37 4.49 -4.98
C MET A 206 -25.45 5.36 -4.34
N LYS A 207 -25.49 6.67 -4.63
CA LYS A 207 -26.50 7.58 -4.06
C LYS A 207 -27.88 7.38 -4.70
N SER A 208 -27.91 6.99 -5.98
CA SER A 208 -29.15 6.76 -6.73
C SER A 208 -29.64 5.32 -6.69
N GLU A 209 -28.75 4.35 -6.42
CA GLU A 209 -29.07 2.93 -6.42
C GLU A 209 -29.92 2.54 -5.20
N ARG A 210 -30.96 1.72 -5.44
CA ARG A 210 -31.90 1.26 -4.40
C ARG A 210 -31.86 -0.25 -4.20
N ASP A 211 -31.41 -1.00 -5.20
CA ASP A 211 -31.26 -2.46 -5.08
C ASP A 211 -30.11 -2.79 -4.12
N PRO A 212 -30.37 -3.47 -2.98
CA PRO A 212 -29.35 -3.82 -2.01
C PRO A 212 -28.18 -4.64 -2.60
N LYS A 213 -28.46 -5.52 -3.57
CA LYS A 213 -27.42 -6.36 -4.19
C LYS A 213 -26.48 -5.53 -5.05
N LYS A 214 -27.03 -4.62 -5.86
CA LYS A 214 -26.22 -3.69 -6.67
C LYS A 214 -25.45 -2.71 -5.81
N LEU A 215 -26.07 -2.17 -4.75
CA LEU A 215 -25.39 -1.29 -3.81
C LEU A 215 -24.20 -1.99 -3.15
N GLN A 216 -24.36 -3.27 -2.76
CA GLN A 216 -23.28 -4.08 -2.22
C GLN A 216 -22.13 -4.26 -3.24
N MET A 217 -22.44 -4.50 -4.52
CA MET A 217 -21.43 -4.59 -5.59
C MET A 217 -20.69 -3.26 -5.82
N LEU A 218 -21.40 -2.14 -5.79
CA LEU A 218 -20.81 -0.79 -5.91
C LEU A 218 -19.90 -0.48 -4.72
N GLU A 219 -20.30 -0.90 -3.52
CA GLU A 219 -19.50 -0.73 -2.30
C GLU A 219 -18.21 -1.56 -2.37
N ILE A 220 -18.27 -2.81 -2.87
CA ILE A 220 -17.06 -3.60 -3.13
C ILE A 220 -16.17 -2.90 -4.15
N ARG A 221 -16.74 -2.35 -5.23
CA ARG A 221 -15.97 -1.66 -6.29
C ARG A 221 -15.28 -0.40 -5.76
N GLN A 222 -15.97 0.46 -5.00
CA GLN A 222 -15.33 1.66 -4.44
C GLN A 222 -14.23 1.29 -3.44
N LYS A 223 -14.43 0.23 -2.63
CA LYS A 223 -13.39 -0.30 -1.72
C LYS A 223 -12.16 -0.76 -2.49
N ALA A 224 -12.34 -1.55 -3.55
CA ALA A 224 -11.23 -2.02 -4.39
C ALA A 224 -10.43 -0.86 -4.97
N ILE A 225 -11.11 0.15 -5.54
CA ILE A 225 -10.44 1.34 -6.11
C ILE A 225 -9.67 2.11 -5.03
N LYS A 226 -10.28 2.33 -3.85
CA LYS A 226 -9.61 3.00 -2.71
C LYS A 226 -8.34 2.26 -2.29
N LEU A 227 -8.42 0.93 -2.16
CA LEU A 227 -7.30 0.10 -1.74
C LEU A 227 -6.16 0.14 -2.76
N THR A 228 -6.47 0.05 -4.06
CA THR A 228 -5.46 0.16 -5.13
C THR A 228 -4.78 1.53 -5.11
N ALA A 229 -5.54 2.62 -5.09
CA ALA A 229 -4.97 3.98 -5.08
C ALA A 229 -4.09 4.24 -3.85
N ASN A 230 -4.56 3.87 -2.65
CA ASN A 230 -3.80 4.10 -1.42
C ASN A 230 -2.52 3.24 -1.34
N SER A 231 -2.53 2.04 -1.92
CA SER A 231 -1.37 1.16 -1.89
C SER A 231 -0.29 1.50 -2.93
N MET A 232 -0.61 2.34 -3.92
CA MET A 232 0.31 2.71 -5.00
C MET A 232 1.55 3.43 -4.49
N TYR A 233 1.39 4.41 -3.59
CA TYR A 233 2.52 5.06 -2.89
C TYR A 233 3.37 4.03 -2.13
N GLY A 234 2.73 3.08 -1.44
CA GLY A 234 3.43 2.09 -0.63
C GLY A 234 4.38 1.21 -1.45
N CYS A 235 4.13 1.04 -2.75
CA CYS A 235 5.03 0.31 -3.64
C CYS A 235 6.28 1.10 -4.01
N LEU A 236 6.20 2.43 -4.11
CA LEU A 236 7.36 3.28 -4.37
C LEU A 236 8.39 3.19 -3.24
N GLY A 237 7.92 3.03 -1.99
CA GLY A 237 8.75 2.90 -0.80
C GLY A 237 9.13 1.47 -0.43
N PHE A 238 8.71 0.46 -1.19
CA PHE A 238 8.99 -0.94 -0.89
C PHE A 238 10.24 -1.41 -1.66
N SER A 239 11.32 -1.73 -0.94
CA SER A 239 12.61 -2.08 -1.52
C SER A 239 12.59 -3.26 -2.48
N ASN A 240 11.66 -4.20 -2.31
CA ASN A 240 11.55 -5.37 -3.19
C ASN A 240 10.47 -5.16 -4.27
N SER A 241 9.97 -3.94 -4.44
CA SER A 241 9.09 -3.61 -5.56
C SER A 241 9.91 -3.46 -6.83
N ARG A 242 9.41 -4.00 -7.94
CA ARG A 242 9.97 -3.75 -9.28
C ARG A 242 9.95 -2.26 -9.67
N PHE A 243 9.07 -1.48 -9.07
CA PHE A 243 8.97 -0.02 -9.24
C PHE A 243 9.41 0.73 -7.98
N TYR A 244 10.40 0.20 -7.27
CA TYR A 244 10.98 0.85 -6.11
C TYR A 244 11.60 2.19 -6.51
N ALA A 245 11.20 3.26 -5.81
CA ALA A 245 11.68 4.61 -6.04
C ALA A 245 11.67 5.39 -4.73
N LYS A 246 12.67 5.14 -3.88
CA LYS A 246 12.90 5.86 -2.62
C LYS A 246 12.84 7.39 -2.75
N PRO A 247 13.47 8.03 -3.76
CA PRO A 247 13.42 9.49 -3.90
C PRO A 247 11.99 10.01 -4.04
N LEU A 248 11.16 9.33 -4.85
CA LEU A 248 9.75 9.70 -5.03
C LEU A 248 8.94 9.50 -3.75
N ALA A 249 9.15 8.37 -3.06
CA ALA A 249 8.46 8.08 -1.80
C ALA A 249 8.79 9.12 -0.72
N ALA A 250 10.07 9.50 -0.58
CA ALA A 250 10.53 10.53 0.35
C ALA A 250 9.97 11.91 -0.02
N LEU A 251 9.93 12.26 -1.31
CA LEU A 251 9.38 13.53 -1.78
C LEU A 251 7.88 13.66 -1.46
N ILE A 252 7.12 12.57 -1.67
CA ILE A 252 5.69 12.53 -1.34
C ILE A 252 5.47 12.74 0.16
N THR A 253 6.25 12.08 1.02
CA THR A 253 6.10 12.27 2.47
C THR A 253 6.55 13.65 2.91
N ALA A 254 7.61 14.21 2.33
CA ALA A 254 8.06 15.58 2.60
C ALA A 254 6.99 16.61 2.27
N LYS A 255 6.39 16.55 1.07
CA LYS A 255 5.25 17.42 0.69
C LYS A 255 4.02 17.21 1.56
N GLY A 256 3.79 15.98 2.05
CA GLY A 256 2.72 15.70 3.01
C GLY A 256 2.94 16.37 4.36
N ARG A 257 4.18 16.39 4.84
CA ARG A 257 4.55 17.11 6.08
C ARG A 257 4.42 18.63 5.90
N GLU A 258 4.88 19.16 4.78
CA GLU A 258 4.74 20.58 4.42
C GLU A 258 3.27 21.01 4.41
N ALA A 259 2.40 20.29 3.69
CA ALA A 259 0.97 20.59 3.64
C ALA A 259 0.30 20.57 5.02
N LEU A 260 0.67 19.60 5.87
CA LEU A 260 0.16 19.53 7.24
C LEU A 260 0.65 20.73 8.07
N GLN A 261 1.93 21.08 7.98
CA GLN A 261 2.50 22.24 8.67
C GLN A 261 1.86 23.56 8.25
N THR A 262 1.64 23.77 6.95
CA THR A 262 0.93 24.95 6.43
C THR A 262 -0.49 25.03 6.98
N THR A 263 -1.18 23.90 7.08
CA THR A 263 -2.55 23.85 7.62
C THR A 263 -2.60 24.20 9.11
N ILE A 264 -1.59 23.77 9.89
CA ILE A 264 -1.49 24.08 11.31
C ILE A 264 -1.14 25.56 11.54
N ALA A 265 -0.32 26.14 10.66
CA ALA A 265 0.06 27.54 10.74
C ALA A 265 -1.06 28.51 10.34
N ALA A 266 -2.18 28.01 9.81
CA ALA A 266 -3.31 28.85 9.40
C ALA A 266 -3.96 29.52 10.64
N PRO A 267 -4.14 30.85 10.62
CA PRO A 267 -4.68 31.59 11.76
C PRO A 267 -6.12 31.16 12.07
N GLY A 268 -6.42 30.97 13.36
CA GLY A 268 -7.75 30.61 13.85
C GLY A 268 -7.98 29.11 14.11
N LEU A 269 -7.02 28.23 13.76
CA LEU A 269 -7.07 26.82 14.10
C LEU A 269 -6.30 26.54 15.40
N VAL A 270 -7.00 26.19 16.47
CA VAL A 270 -6.35 25.53 17.62
C VAL A 270 -6.28 24.04 17.32
N VAL A 271 -5.10 23.56 16.93
CA VAL A 271 -4.89 22.14 16.59
C VAL A 271 -4.67 21.35 17.88
N PHE A 272 -5.52 20.33 18.11
CA PHE A 272 -5.57 19.59 19.38
C PHE A 272 -5.02 18.15 19.30
N SER A 273 -4.82 17.54 18.13
CA SER A 273 -4.52 16.10 18.10
C SER A 273 -3.86 15.55 16.83
N SER A 274 -3.31 14.35 17.03
CA SER A 274 -2.28 13.56 16.38
C SER A 274 -2.83 12.46 15.46
N LEU A 275 -3.83 12.77 14.62
CA LEU A 275 -4.43 11.75 13.76
C LEU A 275 -4.59 12.20 12.31
N LEU A 276 -3.48 12.30 11.58
CA LEU A 276 -3.56 12.37 10.12
C LEU A 276 -2.82 11.27 9.35
N ILE A 277 -2.05 10.38 10.00
CA ILE A 277 -1.22 9.42 9.24
C ILE A 277 -1.30 7.96 9.75
N ALA A 278 -2.00 7.69 10.85
CA ALA A 278 -2.13 6.32 11.38
C ALA A 278 -3.22 5.46 10.70
N VAL A 279 -4.21 6.05 10.02
CA VAL A 279 -5.34 5.25 9.48
C VAL A 279 -4.92 4.39 8.28
N CYS A 280 -3.88 4.78 7.54
CA CYS A 280 -3.31 3.91 6.49
C CYS A 280 -2.47 2.77 7.09
N CYS A 281 -1.85 2.97 8.26
CA CYS A 281 -1.12 1.91 8.97
C CYS A 281 -2.11 0.92 9.63
N CYS A 282 -3.15 1.38 10.33
CA CYS A 282 -4.07 0.48 11.02
C CYS A 282 -4.96 -0.37 10.09
N TYR A 283 -5.37 0.15 8.92
CA TYR A 283 -5.98 -0.70 7.88
C TYR A 283 -4.97 -1.64 7.20
N CYS A 284 -3.67 -1.35 7.28
CA CYS A 284 -2.62 -2.31 6.94
C CYS A 284 -2.43 -3.39 8.02
N TYR A 285 -2.61 -3.06 9.31
CA TYR A 285 -2.36 -3.97 10.44
C TYR A 285 -3.51 -4.94 10.76
N CYS A 286 -4.78 -4.56 10.59
CA CYS A 286 -5.89 -5.49 10.86
C CYS A 286 -6.08 -6.61 9.81
N CYS A 287 -5.24 -6.65 8.76
CA CYS A 287 -5.18 -7.77 7.81
C CYS A 287 -3.78 -8.43 7.77
N CYS A 288 -3.01 -8.28 8.84
CA CYS A 288 -1.70 -8.94 9.05
C CYS A 288 -1.76 -10.11 10.05
N CYS A 289 -2.96 -10.63 10.35
CA CYS A 289 -3.18 -11.97 10.88
C CYS A 289 -3.99 -12.77 9.85
#